data_AF-A0A9X2MQ23-F1
#
_entry.id   AF-A0A9X2MQ23-F1
#
_cell.length_a   1.000
_cell.length_b   1.000
_cell.length_c   1.000
_cell.angle_alpha   90.00
_cell.angle_beta   90.00
_cell.angle_gamma   90.00
#
_symmetry.space_group_name_H-M   'P 1'
#
loop_
_entity.id
_entity.type
_entity.pdbx_description
1 polymer ?
#
loop_
_entity_poly.entity_id
_entity_poly.type
_entity_poly.pdbx_seq_one_letter_code
_entity_poly.pdbx_strand_id
1 'polypeptide(L)'
;MEHQMGHAYPYPPPPPPPADPMESLMRNYGSSIFFKRWGATVVDFLFMIGLGLALLLMPSSLFGIGLVIYILFYLLYYVLLEGLTGYTVGKLLFRIRAVRADGRAPGFVKGLIRATLRIVDTNPLLMGALPAGICVLATKKKQRLGDMAANTYVLNARDVLPDGKRFPVGLTLAAVGAIVGSIALAATSIAIAAKTPGSIIGPSQPETFLSLDGKFQVTADDSWSLQDDLHDEADLSIGNMFAEKYMVVLTQPKSDFDADFTLDDFSGQVVNSFAEGRALPIVPYPFDGGMYKSEQFTFVENVDGYSVTYLVTSIETEEHYHQVIVWTLAEKYERLKQELTELIASFQPAATESA
;
A
#
# COMPACT_ATOMS: atom_id res chain seq x y z
N MET A 1 1.01 89.60 35.86
CA MET A 1 0.62 88.18 35.71
C MET A 1 0.70 87.86 34.22
N GLU A 2 1.82 87.30 33.77
CA GLU A 2 1.99 86.84 32.39
C GLU A 2 1.36 85.45 32.25
N HIS A 3 0.40 85.33 31.34
CA HIS A 3 -0.23 84.05 31.00
C HIS A 3 0.60 83.37 29.91
N GLN A 4 1.33 82.31 30.26
CA GLN A 4 2.01 81.46 29.29
C GLN A 4 0.97 80.76 28.40
N MET A 5 1.00 81.04 27.09
CA MET A 5 0.27 80.26 26.10
C MET A 5 1.04 78.97 25.80
N GLY A 6 0.43 77.83 26.13
CA GLY A 6 0.97 76.52 25.82
C GLY A 6 1.03 76.29 24.30
N HIS A 7 2.22 75.99 23.79
CA HIS A 7 2.41 75.56 22.40
C HIS A 7 1.75 74.19 22.18
N ALA A 8 0.74 74.14 21.30
CA ALA A 8 0.19 72.90 20.81
C ALA A 8 1.25 72.20 19.92
N TYR A 9 1.72 71.03 20.33
CA TYR A 9 2.55 70.19 19.47
C TYR A 9 1.70 69.71 18.28
N PRO A 10 2.14 69.89 17.03
CA PRO A 10 1.43 69.35 15.88
C PRO A 10 1.40 67.82 15.98
N TYR A 11 0.20 67.23 15.81
CA TYR A 11 0.09 65.79 15.65
C TYR A 11 0.95 65.35 14.46
N PRO A 12 1.79 64.30 14.60
CA PRO A 12 2.51 63.77 13.47
C PRO A 12 1.51 63.31 12.40
N PRO A 13 1.79 63.53 11.10
CA PRO A 13 0.91 63.06 10.05
C PRO A 13 0.72 61.54 10.18
N PRO A 14 -0.48 61.02 9.86
CA PRO A 14 -0.72 59.59 9.91
C PRO A 14 0.33 58.87 9.04
N PRO A 15 0.82 57.70 9.48
CA PRO A 15 1.81 56.95 8.71
C PRO A 15 1.27 56.67 7.31
N PRO A 16 2.13 56.67 6.28
CA PRO A 16 1.70 56.39 4.91
C PRO A 16 1.02 55.02 4.85
N PRO A 17 -0.02 54.85 4.01
CA PRO A 17 -0.69 53.57 3.86
C PRO A 17 0.33 52.48 3.48
N PRO A 18 0.18 51.25 4.00
CA PRO A 18 1.14 50.18 3.74
C PRO A 18 1.25 49.89 2.24
N ALA A 19 2.48 49.64 1.77
CA ALA A 19 2.81 49.45 0.35
C ALA A 19 2.13 48.23 -0.32
N ASP A 20 1.64 47.26 0.46
CA ASP A 20 0.84 46.12 0.00
C ASP A 20 -0.25 45.81 1.06
N PRO A 21 -1.54 46.08 0.77
CA PRO A 21 -2.65 45.80 1.69
C PRO A 21 -2.68 44.35 2.18
N MET A 22 -2.33 43.38 1.32
CA MET A 22 -2.32 41.97 1.68
C MET A 22 -1.16 41.62 2.60
N GLU A 23 -0.01 42.27 2.45
CA GLU A 23 1.12 42.09 3.38
C GLU A 23 0.76 42.60 4.77
N SER A 24 0.13 43.78 4.87
CA SER A 24 -0.31 44.31 6.17
C SER A 24 -1.34 43.41 6.85
N LEU A 25 -2.29 42.86 6.07
CA LEU A 25 -3.29 41.94 6.58
C LEU A 25 -2.65 40.62 7.06
N MET A 26 -1.70 40.07 6.28
CA MET A 26 -0.98 38.85 6.63
C MET A 26 -0.12 38.96 7.88
N ARG A 27 0.48 40.13 8.14
CA ARG A 27 1.25 40.37 9.37
C ARG A 27 0.39 40.26 10.64
N ASN A 28 -0.90 40.56 10.55
CA ASN A 28 -1.83 40.45 11.67
C ASN A 28 -2.19 38.99 12.00
N TYR A 29 -1.92 38.04 11.12
CA TYR A 29 -2.12 36.63 11.41
C TYR A 29 -0.98 36.11 12.29
N GLY A 30 -1.32 35.34 13.33
CA GLY A 30 -0.35 34.57 14.12
C GLY A 30 0.08 33.26 13.44
N SER A 31 0.66 32.34 14.20
CA SER A 31 0.95 30.96 13.77
C SER A 31 -0.32 30.14 13.51
N SER A 32 -1.48 30.59 13.99
CA SER A 32 -2.76 29.90 13.80
C SER A 32 -3.15 29.69 12.33
N ILE A 33 -2.76 30.61 11.42
CA ILE A 33 -3.01 30.43 9.99
C ILE A 33 -2.22 29.26 9.41
N PHE A 34 -1.00 29.02 9.91
CA PHE A 34 -0.21 27.87 9.52
C PHE A 34 -0.92 26.57 9.91
N PHE A 35 -1.37 26.44 11.16
CA PHE A 35 -2.08 25.25 11.63
C PHE A 35 -3.40 25.01 10.89
N LYS A 36 -4.17 26.07 10.59
CA LYS A 36 -5.39 25.94 9.78
C LYS A 36 -5.10 25.43 8.37
N ARG A 37 -4.03 25.92 7.76
CA ARG A 37 -3.59 25.47 6.43
C ARG A 37 -3.09 24.02 6.45
N TRP A 38 -2.36 23.64 7.49
CA TRP A 38 -1.90 22.27 7.69
C TRP A 38 -3.07 21.31 7.90
N GLY A 39 -3.96 21.61 8.85
CA GLY A 39 -5.16 20.82 9.10
C GLY A 39 -6.07 20.70 7.88
N ALA A 40 -6.27 21.78 7.11
CA ALA A 40 -7.01 21.72 5.86
C ALA A 40 -6.35 20.78 4.83
N THR A 41 -5.01 20.76 4.77
CA THR A 41 -4.27 19.87 3.86
C THR A 41 -4.41 18.41 4.30
N VAL A 42 -4.36 18.13 5.61
CA VAL A 42 -4.59 16.79 6.16
C VAL A 42 -5.99 16.30 5.86
N VAL A 43 -7.02 17.14 6.04
CA VAL A 43 -8.40 16.74 5.73
C VAL A 43 -8.59 16.49 4.23
N ASP A 44 -8.07 17.35 3.37
CA ASP A 44 -8.11 17.12 1.92
C ASP A 44 -7.40 15.81 1.54
N PHE A 45 -6.31 15.46 2.24
CA PHE A 45 -5.57 14.22 2.01
C PHE A 45 -6.35 12.98 2.46
N LEU A 46 -6.91 12.99 3.67
CA LEU A 46 -7.74 11.89 4.18
C LEU A 46 -8.98 11.67 3.32
N PHE A 47 -9.62 12.76 2.88
CA PHE A 47 -10.73 12.70 1.95
C PHE A 47 -10.33 12.01 0.63
N MET A 48 -9.19 12.38 0.06
CA MET A 48 -8.68 11.78 -1.17
C MET A 48 -8.29 10.31 -0.99
N ILE A 49 -7.61 9.94 0.11
CA ILE A 49 -7.33 8.53 0.44
C ILE A 49 -8.63 7.74 0.52
N GLY A 50 -9.65 8.27 1.20
CA GLY A 50 -10.93 7.59 1.34
C GLY A 50 -11.59 7.28 -0.02
N LEU A 51 -11.52 8.22 -0.95
CA LEU A 51 -11.97 8.00 -2.34
C LEU A 51 -11.07 7.03 -3.11
N GLY A 52 -9.74 7.12 -2.92
CA GLY A 52 -8.77 6.26 -3.59
C GLY A 52 -8.88 4.79 -3.18
N LEU A 53 -9.32 4.50 -1.94
CA LEU A 53 -9.57 3.14 -1.47
C LEU A 53 -10.70 2.43 -2.25
N ALA A 54 -11.55 3.16 -2.97
CA ALA A 54 -12.50 2.56 -3.89
C ALA A 54 -11.83 1.81 -5.07
N LEU A 55 -10.56 2.10 -5.36
CA LEU A 55 -9.79 1.36 -6.35
C LEU A 55 -9.57 -0.11 -5.95
N LEU A 56 -9.67 -0.45 -4.66
CA LEU A 56 -9.59 -1.84 -4.19
C LEU A 56 -10.77 -2.71 -4.69
N LEU A 57 -11.87 -2.08 -5.12
CA LEU A 57 -13.02 -2.76 -5.70
C LEU A 57 -12.84 -3.06 -7.20
N MET A 58 -11.82 -2.48 -7.83
CA MET A 58 -11.57 -2.69 -9.26
C MET A 58 -10.90 -4.06 -9.48
N PRO A 59 -11.27 -4.79 -10.54
CA PRO A 59 -10.51 -5.94 -10.99
C PRO A 59 -9.04 -5.56 -11.24
N SER A 60 -8.12 -6.49 -10.97
CA SER A 60 -6.67 -6.29 -11.13
C SER A 60 -6.29 -5.79 -12.53
N SER A 61 -6.95 -6.30 -13.57
CA SER A 61 -6.77 -5.89 -14.97
C SER A 61 -7.11 -4.42 -15.26
N LEU A 62 -8.00 -3.80 -14.48
CA LEU A 62 -8.43 -2.41 -14.66
C LEU A 62 -7.79 -1.44 -13.67
N PHE A 63 -7.04 -1.95 -12.69
CA PHE A 63 -6.48 -1.15 -11.61
C PHE A 63 -5.60 -0.01 -12.11
N GLY A 64 -4.74 -0.27 -13.11
CA GLY A 64 -3.86 0.76 -13.69
C GLY A 64 -4.63 1.92 -14.33
N ILE A 65 -5.71 1.62 -15.07
CA ILE A 65 -6.59 2.65 -15.66
C ILE A 65 -7.30 3.44 -14.56
N GLY A 66 -7.83 2.74 -13.54
CA GLY A 66 -8.46 3.37 -12.39
C GLY A 66 -7.51 4.31 -11.64
N LEU A 67 -6.24 3.93 -11.47
CA LEU A 67 -5.22 4.75 -10.85
C LEU A 67 -4.96 6.04 -11.65
N VAL A 68 -4.85 5.95 -12.97
CA VAL A 68 -4.67 7.14 -13.85
C VAL A 68 -5.87 8.09 -13.73
N ILE A 69 -7.09 7.55 -13.76
CA ILE A 69 -8.32 8.33 -13.60
C ILE A 69 -8.34 9.01 -12.22
N TYR A 70 -7.95 8.30 -11.16
CA TYR A 70 -7.88 8.84 -9.81
C TYR A 70 -6.84 9.97 -9.69
N ILE A 71 -5.65 9.81 -10.28
CA ILE A 71 -4.62 10.86 -10.30
C ILE A 71 -5.14 12.10 -11.04
N LEU A 72 -5.78 11.91 -12.20
CA LEU A 72 -6.37 13.01 -12.95
C LEU A 72 -7.47 13.72 -12.16
N PHE A 73 -8.33 12.95 -11.49
CA PHE A 73 -9.37 13.48 -10.60
C PHE A 73 -8.76 14.29 -9.44
N TYR A 74 -7.70 13.78 -8.80
CA TYR A 74 -6.99 14.49 -7.72
C TYR A 74 -6.45 15.85 -8.20
N LEU A 75 -5.80 15.89 -9.37
CA LEU A 75 -5.30 17.14 -9.95
C LEU A 75 -6.46 18.09 -10.26
N LEU A 76 -7.50 17.59 -10.91
CA LEU A 76 -8.66 18.38 -11.32
C LEU A 76 -9.42 18.94 -10.10
N TYR A 77 -9.53 18.18 -9.01
CA TYR A 77 -10.12 18.62 -7.75
C TYR A 77 -9.49 19.92 -7.25
N TYR A 78 -8.15 19.99 -7.20
CA TYR A 78 -7.46 21.21 -6.76
C TYR A 78 -7.57 22.34 -7.77
N VAL A 79 -7.38 22.06 -9.06
CA VAL A 79 -7.43 23.08 -10.10
C VAL A 79 -8.81 23.73 -10.17
N LEU A 80 -9.88 22.93 -10.15
CA LEU A 80 -11.24 23.44 -10.25
C LEU A 80 -11.70 24.10 -8.96
N LEU A 81 -11.59 23.45 -7.80
CA LEU A 81 -12.12 24.02 -6.56
C LEU A 81 -11.29 25.22 -6.10
N GLU A 82 -9.95 25.12 -6.07
CA GLU A 82 -9.13 26.28 -5.69
C GLU A 82 -9.18 27.38 -6.73
N GLY A 83 -9.18 27.03 -8.02
CA GLY A 83 -9.24 28.00 -9.10
C GLY A 83 -10.56 28.77 -9.11
N LEU A 84 -11.69 28.07 -9.11
CA LEU A 84 -13.01 28.71 -9.26
C LEU A 84 -13.51 29.36 -7.97
N THR A 85 -13.30 28.72 -6.82
CA THR A 85 -13.93 29.17 -5.56
C THR A 85 -12.91 29.74 -4.56
N GLY A 86 -11.65 29.33 -4.64
CA GLY A 86 -10.64 29.57 -3.62
C GLY A 86 -10.72 28.62 -2.43
N TYR A 87 -11.63 27.65 -2.46
CA TYR A 87 -11.86 26.67 -1.41
C TYR A 87 -11.48 25.26 -1.85
N THR A 88 -11.28 24.40 -0.87
CA THR A 88 -11.24 22.93 -0.96
C THR A 88 -12.11 22.41 0.18
N VAL A 89 -12.43 21.12 0.21
CA VAL A 89 -13.17 20.47 1.29
C VAL A 89 -12.52 20.76 2.66
N GLY A 90 -11.20 20.61 2.77
CA GLY A 90 -10.47 20.96 3.97
C GLY A 90 -10.50 22.46 4.29
N LYS A 91 -10.29 23.33 3.29
CA LYS A 91 -10.31 24.80 3.52
C LYS A 91 -11.67 25.31 3.99
N LEU A 92 -12.78 24.69 3.56
CA LEU A 92 -14.13 25.01 4.03
C LEU A 92 -14.28 24.72 5.52
N LEU A 93 -13.80 23.55 5.99
CA LEU A 93 -13.84 23.19 7.40
C LEU A 93 -13.03 24.14 8.28
N PHE A 94 -11.84 24.51 7.83
CA PHE A 94 -10.96 25.42 8.56
C PHE A 94 -11.30 26.91 8.35
N ARG A 95 -12.34 27.21 7.57
CA ARG A 95 -12.81 28.57 7.23
C ARG A 95 -11.70 29.47 6.70
N ILE A 96 -10.86 28.92 5.82
CA ILE A 96 -9.80 29.66 5.11
C ILE A 96 -10.09 29.67 3.61
N ARG A 97 -9.57 30.68 2.90
CA ARG A 97 -9.81 30.88 1.47
C ARG A 97 -8.54 31.32 0.77
N ALA A 98 -8.23 30.70 -0.37
CA ALA A 98 -7.21 31.16 -1.29
C ALA A 98 -7.77 32.27 -2.18
N VAL A 99 -7.04 33.39 -2.29
CA VAL A 99 -7.45 34.58 -3.03
C VAL A 99 -6.26 35.21 -3.74
N ARG A 100 -6.52 36.06 -4.74
CA ARG A 100 -5.51 36.93 -5.36
C ARG A 100 -5.33 38.21 -4.52
N ALA A 101 -4.42 39.08 -4.95
CA ALA A 101 -4.19 40.38 -4.31
C ALA A 101 -5.44 41.28 -4.25
N ASP A 102 -6.41 41.08 -5.15
CA ASP A 102 -7.69 41.80 -5.18
C ASP A 102 -8.78 41.18 -4.28
N GLY A 103 -8.47 40.10 -3.54
CA GLY A 103 -9.42 39.37 -2.69
C GLY A 103 -10.37 38.44 -3.45
N ARG A 104 -10.30 38.38 -4.79
CA ARG A 104 -11.12 37.46 -5.61
C ARG A 104 -10.49 36.08 -5.71
N ALA A 105 -11.25 35.12 -6.24
CA ALA A 105 -10.78 33.75 -6.43
C ALA A 105 -9.55 33.69 -7.37
N PRO A 106 -8.62 32.73 -7.19
CA PRO A 106 -7.42 32.57 -8.00
C PRO A 106 -7.65 32.44 -9.51
N GLY A 107 -8.78 31.91 -9.95
CA GLY A 107 -9.05 31.53 -11.34
C GLY A 107 -8.22 30.32 -11.79
N PHE A 108 -8.54 29.81 -12.98
CA PHE A 108 -8.02 28.54 -13.49
C PHE A 108 -6.48 28.50 -13.60
N VAL A 109 -5.86 29.47 -14.27
CA VAL A 109 -4.40 29.48 -14.50
C VAL A 109 -3.60 29.48 -13.20
N LYS A 110 -3.99 30.33 -12.23
CA LYS A 110 -3.33 30.37 -10.93
C LYS A 110 -3.62 29.11 -10.11
N GLY A 111 -4.81 28.54 -10.23
CA GLY A 111 -5.16 27.24 -9.65
C GLY A 111 -4.26 26.11 -10.18
N LEU A 112 -3.99 26.10 -11.49
CA LEU A 112 -3.10 25.14 -12.14
C LEU A 112 -1.66 25.26 -11.64
N ILE A 113 -1.10 26.49 -11.61
CA ILE A 113 0.25 26.73 -11.07
C ILE A 113 0.38 26.21 -9.64
N ARG A 114 -0.62 26.48 -8.79
CA ARG A 114 -0.66 26.00 -7.42
C ARG A 114 -0.75 24.47 -7.33
N ALA A 115 -1.54 23.84 -8.20
CA ALA A 115 -1.73 22.39 -8.22
C ALA A 115 -0.45 21.65 -8.68
N THR A 116 0.25 22.16 -9.70
CA THR A 116 1.50 21.58 -10.18
C THR A 116 2.60 21.68 -9.12
N LEU A 117 2.78 22.86 -8.52
CA LEU A 117 3.80 23.07 -7.47
C LEU A 117 3.48 22.33 -6.17
N ARG A 118 2.23 21.88 -5.98
CA ARG A 118 1.83 21.06 -4.84
C ARG A 118 2.55 19.70 -4.83
N ILE A 119 2.93 19.16 -5.99
CA ILE A 119 3.70 17.92 -6.10
C ILE A 119 5.06 18.06 -5.39
N VAL A 120 5.68 19.24 -5.50
CA VAL A 120 7.00 19.54 -4.91
C VAL A 120 6.87 20.05 -3.47
N ASP A 121 5.96 20.98 -3.21
CA ASP A 121 5.82 21.64 -1.90
C ASP A 121 5.09 20.81 -0.85
N THR A 122 4.15 19.98 -1.31
CA THR A 122 3.21 19.23 -0.47
C THR A 122 3.31 17.75 -0.84
N ASN A 123 4.53 17.20 -0.75
CA ASN A 123 4.77 15.79 -1.02
C ASN A 123 4.00 14.92 0.01
N PRO A 124 3.12 14.00 -0.45
CA PRO A 124 2.38 13.07 0.41
C PRO A 124 3.25 12.17 1.30
N LEU A 125 4.45 11.78 0.83
CA LEU A 125 5.37 10.91 1.57
C LEU A 125 5.98 11.58 2.82
N LEU A 126 5.98 12.91 2.88
CA LEU A 126 6.56 13.69 4.00
C LEU A 126 5.49 14.49 4.77
N MET A 127 4.24 14.03 4.75
CA MET A 127 3.10 14.69 5.39
C MET A 127 2.94 16.18 5.03
N GLY A 128 3.42 16.62 3.86
CA GLY A 128 3.28 17.98 3.34
C GLY A 128 3.68 19.12 4.29
N ALA A 129 4.43 18.84 5.37
CA ALA A 129 4.55 19.76 6.50
C ALA A 129 5.88 20.52 6.50
N LEU A 130 6.98 19.88 6.12
CA LEU A 130 8.31 20.47 6.31
C LEU A 130 8.60 21.59 5.29
N PRO A 131 8.61 21.38 3.96
CA PRO A 131 8.97 22.45 3.03
C PRO A 131 7.92 23.58 3.01
N ALA A 132 6.64 23.21 2.96
CA ALA A 132 5.54 24.16 3.00
C ALA A 132 5.45 24.92 4.34
N GLY A 133 5.79 24.26 5.45
CA GLY A 133 5.79 24.89 6.77
C GLY A 133 6.97 25.85 6.95
N ILE A 134 8.16 25.45 6.52
CA ILE A 134 9.33 26.34 6.50
C ILE A 134 9.02 27.59 5.67
N CYS A 135 8.47 27.46 4.45
CA CYS A 135 8.14 28.60 3.61
C CYS A 135 7.13 29.56 4.28
N VAL A 136 6.07 29.01 4.88
CA VAL A 136 5.01 29.80 5.53
C VAL A 136 5.51 30.49 6.80
N LEU A 137 6.39 29.86 7.56
CA LEU A 137 6.95 30.43 8.78
C LEU A 137 8.10 31.42 8.49
N ALA A 138 8.88 31.19 7.43
CA ALA A 138 10.01 32.03 7.05
C ALA A 138 9.61 33.28 6.24
N THR A 139 8.47 33.24 5.53
CA THR A 139 8.05 34.34 4.64
C THR A 139 7.12 35.32 5.35
N LYS A 140 7.40 36.63 5.22
CA LYS A 140 6.56 37.72 5.80
C LYS A 140 5.09 37.66 5.36
N LYS A 141 4.84 37.22 4.12
CA LYS A 141 3.51 37.05 3.53
C LYS A 141 2.86 35.69 3.83
N LYS A 142 3.54 34.81 4.58
CA LYS A 142 3.07 33.47 4.99
C LYS A 142 2.62 32.59 3.82
N GLN A 143 3.35 32.64 2.71
CA GLN A 143 3.06 31.96 1.45
C GLN A 143 3.87 30.66 1.31
N ARG A 144 3.31 29.65 0.64
CA ARG A 144 4.04 28.48 0.11
C ARG A 144 4.64 28.83 -1.26
N LEU A 145 5.55 28.00 -1.81
CA LEU A 145 6.15 28.28 -3.12
C LEU A 145 5.07 28.34 -4.21
N GLY A 146 4.08 27.45 -4.17
CA GLY A 146 2.90 27.51 -5.05
C GLY A 146 2.07 28.80 -4.93
N ASP A 147 1.96 29.36 -3.72
CA ASP A 147 1.22 30.62 -3.53
C ASP A 147 2.02 31.82 -4.07
N MET A 148 3.34 31.81 -3.88
CA MET A 148 4.28 32.82 -4.37
C MET A 148 4.29 32.86 -5.88
N ALA A 149 4.46 31.70 -6.53
CA ALA A 149 4.47 31.58 -7.99
C ALA A 149 3.16 32.05 -8.63
N ALA A 150 2.03 31.78 -7.98
CA ALA A 150 0.71 32.22 -8.45
C ALA A 150 0.32 33.65 -8.03
N ASN A 151 1.14 34.31 -7.22
CA ASN A 151 0.83 35.57 -6.53
C ASN A 151 -0.58 35.55 -5.89
N THR A 152 -0.74 34.63 -4.94
CA THR A 152 -1.99 34.35 -4.22
C THR A 152 -1.75 34.24 -2.72
N TYR A 153 -2.81 34.39 -1.94
CA TYR A 153 -2.77 34.47 -0.49
C TYR A 153 -3.83 33.54 0.10
N VAL A 154 -3.55 32.96 1.27
CA VAL A 154 -4.53 32.14 2.00
C VAL A 154 -4.87 32.85 3.31
N LEU A 155 -6.12 33.28 3.43
CA LEU A 155 -6.61 34.13 4.52
C LEU A 155 -7.79 33.45 5.22
N ASN A 156 -8.18 33.92 6.41
CA ASN A 156 -9.46 33.50 6.98
C ASN A 156 -10.58 34.00 6.07
N ALA A 157 -11.57 33.15 5.80
CA ALA A 157 -12.67 33.50 4.91
C ALA A 157 -13.44 34.73 5.39
N ARG A 158 -13.60 34.93 6.70
CA ARG A 158 -14.26 36.11 7.27
C ARG A 158 -13.59 37.45 6.91
N ASP A 159 -12.29 37.43 6.63
CA ASP A 159 -11.51 38.65 6.36
C ASP A 159 -11.52 38.99 4.85
N VAL A 160 -12.10 38.12 3.99
CA VAL A 160 -12.13 38.28 2.52
C VAL A 160 -13.51 38.07 1.91
N LEU A 161 -14.53 37.80 2.72
CA LEU A 161 -15.90 37.78 2.25
C LEU A 161 -16.37 39.24 2.07
N PRO A 162 -16.97 39.60 0.92
CA PRO A 162 -17.52 40.93 0.72
C PRO A 162 -18.55 41.26 1.80
N ASP A 163 -18.63 42.54 2.18
CA ASP A 163 -19.58 43.02 3.19
C ASP A 163 -21.00 42.52 2.89
N GLY A 164 -21.65 41.95 3.91
CA GLY A 164 -22.99 41.37 3.81
C GLY A 164 -23.05 39.92 3.29
N LYS A 165 -21.96 39.35 2.74
CA LYS A 165 -21.93 37.92 2.35
C LYS A 165 -21.50 37.04 3.52
N ARG A 166 -22.35 36.08 3.87
CA ARG A 166 -22.05 35.07 4.90
C ARG A 166 -21.14 33.97 4.34
N PHE A 167 -20.41 33.32 5.24
CA PHE A 167 -19.65 32.11 4.91
C PHE A 167 -20.58 31.03 4.33
N PRO A 168 -20.16 30.28 3.28
CA PRO A 168 -21.04 29.34 2.59
C PRO A 168 -21.27 28.07 3.42
N VAL A 169 -22.20 28.16 4.38
CA VAL A 169 -22.53 27.06 5.30
C VAL A 169 -23.03 25.83 4.54
N GLY A 170 -23.87 26.01 3.50
CA GLY A 170 -24.34 24.90 2.67
C GLY A 170 -23.21 24.14 1.99
N LEU A 171 -22.20 24.83 1.46
CA LEU A 171 -21.02 24.19 0.87
C LEU A 171 -20.16 23.49 1.93
N THR A 172 -20.16 23.99 3.16
CA THR A 172 -19.46 23.36 4.29
C THR A 172 -20.16 22.08 4.73
N LEU A 173 -21.49 22.07 4.80
CA LEU A 173 -22.27 20.87 5.08
C LEU A 173 -22.11 19.82 3.98
N ALA A 174 -22.10 20.25 2.71
CA ALA A 174 -21.80 19.36 1.58
C ALA A 174 -20.38 18.78 1.68
N ALA A 175 -19.39 19.57 2.08
CA ALA A 175 -18.01 19.11 2.31
C ALA A 175 -17.92 18.08 3.46
N VAL A 176 -18.64 18.30 4.56
CA VAL A 176 -18.76 17.32 5.66
C VAL A 176 -19.41 16.03 5.16
N GLY A 177 -20.52 16.13 4.44
CA GLY A 177 -21.21 14.98 3.85
C GLY A 177 -20.31 14.20 2.89
N ALA A 178 -19.52 14.88 2.06
CA ALA A 178 -18.55 14.26 1.17
C ALA A 178 -17.45 13.51 1.94
N ILE A 179 -16.94 14.08 3.05
CA ILE A 179 -15.96 13.40 3.91
C ILE A 179 -16.57 12.14 4.53
N VAL A 180 -17.76 12.26 5.13
CA VAL A 180 -18.44 11.10 5.72
C VAL A 180 -18.70 10.03 4.67
N GLY A 181 -19.14 10.42 3.47
CA GLY A 181 -19.31 9.52 2.33
C GLY A 181 -18.01 8.83 1.91
N SER A 182 -16.88 9.56 1.86
CA SER A 182 -15.57 8.98 1.52
C SER A 182 -15.08 7.98 2.58
N ILE A 183 -15.36 8.23 3.86
CA ILE A 183 -14.99 7.31 4.95
C ILE A 183 -15.85 6.04 4.89
N ALA A 184 -17.16 6.20 4.65
CA ALA A 184 -18.05 5.05 4.47
C ALA A 184 -17.63 4.22 3.26
N LEU A 185 -17.36 4.86 2.12
CA LEU A 185 -16.87 4.21 0.90
C LEU A 185 -15.56 3.47 1.15
N ALA A 186 -14.60 4.09 1.84
CA ALA A 186 -13.33 3.46 2.20
C ALA A 186 -13.53 2.20 3.03
N ALA A 187 -14.31 2.30 4.12
CA ALA A 187 -14.58 1.17 5.01
C ALA A 187 -15.28 0.02 4.26
N THR A 188 -16.28 0.34 3.44
CA THR A 188 -16.98 -0.65 2.60
C THR A 188 -16.04 -1.26 1.56
N SER A 189 -15.18 -0.46 0.92
CA SER A 189 -14.24 -0.95 -0.10
C SER A 189 -13.24 -1.93 0.49
N ILE A 190 -12.67 -1.61 1.64
CA ILE A 190 -11.77 -2.51 2.38
C ILE A 190 -12.51 -3.79 2.77
N ALA A 191 -13.71 -3.67 3.35
CA ALA A 191 -14.47 -4.83 3.83
C ALA A 191 -14.89 -5.79 2.70
N ILE A 192 -15.19 -5.25 1.51
CA ILE A 192 -15.50 -6.06 0.32
C ILE A 192 -14.21 -6.67 -0.22
N ALA A 193 -13.18 -5.88 -0.46
CA ALA A 193 -11.91 -6.38 -1.02
C ALA A 193 -11.32 -7.50 -0.15
N ALA A 194 -11.31 -7.34 1.18
CA ALA A 194 -10.84 -8.36 2.11
C ALA A 194 -11.60 -9.71 2.04
N LYS A 195 -12.79 -9.74 1.43
CA LYS A 195 -13.59 -10.96 1.23
C LYS A 195 -13.62 -11.44 -0.21
N THR A 196 -13.07 -10.68 -1.15
CA THR A 196 -13.11 -10.98 -2.58
C THR A 196 -11.82 -11.70 -3.00
N PRO A 197 -11.89 -12.98 -3.40
CA PRO A 197 -10.72 -13.72 -3.85
C PRO A 197 -10.06 -13.07 -5.07
N GLY A 198 -8.73 -12.97 -5.06
CA GLY A 198 -7.96 -12.32 -6.14
C GLY A 198 -7.96 -10.78 -6.11
N SER A 199 -8.51 -10.16 -5.06
CA SER A 199 -8.29 -8.74 -4.79
C SER A 199 -6.96 -8.52 -4.06
N ILE A 200 -6.43 -7.30 -4.10
CA ILE A 200 -5.11 -6.92 -3.53
C ILE A 200 -4.97 -7.28 -2.04
N ILE A 201 -6.09 -7.29 -1.29
CA ILE A 201 -6.11 -7.58 0.15
C ILE A 201 -7.08 -8.71 0.51
N GLY A 202 -7.61 -9.41 -0.49
CA GLY A 202 -8.55 -10.51 -0.33
C GLY A 202 -7.85 -11.82 0.03
N PRO A 203 -8.61 -12.90 0.24
CA PRO A 203 -8.02 -14.22 0.37
C PRO A 203 -7.26 -14.57 -0.92
N SER A 204 -6.07 -15.13 -0.73
CA SER A 204 -5.26 -15.68 -1.81
C SER A 204 -6.05 -16.76 -2.54
N GLN A 205 -6.00 -16.75 -3.87
CA GLN A 205 -6.53 -17.87 -4.64
C GLN A 205 -5.41 -18.91 -4.79
N PRO A 206 -5.71 -20.20 -4.60
CA PRO A 206 -4.74 -21.24 -4.85
C PRO A 206 -4.34 -21.22 -6.33
N GLU A 207 -3.03 -21.22 -6.59
CA GLU A 207 -2.42 -21.38 -7.90
C GLU A 207 -1.91 -22.81 -8.06
N THR A 208 -2.12 -23.38 -9.25
CA THR A 208 -1.66 -24.74 -9.58
C THR A 208 -0.36 -24.66 -10.36
N PHE A 209 0.67 -25.31 -9.82
CA PHE A 209 2.00 -25.46 -10.40
C PHE A 209 2.12 -26.86 -11.01
N LEU A 210 2.45 -26.92 -12.30
CA LEU A 210 2.63 -28.17 -13.04
C LEU A 210 4.12 -28.57 -13.06
N SER A 211 4.39 -29.87 -13.02
CA SER A 211 5.73 -30.41 -13.27
C SER A 211 6.22 -30.06 -14.68
N LEU A 212 7.54 -30.09 -14.89
CA LEU A 212 8.18 -29.83 -16.19
C LEU A 212 7.65 -30.73 -17.30
N ASP A 213 7.33 -31.98 -16.98
CA ASP A 213 6.75 -32.97 -17.90
C ASP A 213 5.20 -32.97 -17.92
N GLY A 214 4.56 -32.15 -17.09
CA GLY A 214 3.11 -32.02 -16.97
C GLY A 214 2.40 -33.25 -16.42
N LYS A 215 3.10 -34.21 -15.80
CA LYS A 215 2.49 -35.43 -15.22
C LYS A 215 1.98 -35.28 -13.81
N PHE A 216 2.42 -34.26 -13.06
CA PHE A 216 1.89 -33.96 -11.74
C PHE A 216 1.73 -32.46 -11.51
N GLN A 217 0.98 -32.13 -10.47
CA GLN A 217 0.63 -30.77 -10.10
C GLN A 217 0.62 -30.62 -8.58
N VAL A 218 0.87 -29.39 -8.13
CA VAL A 218 0.82 -28.98 -6.73
C VAL A 218 0.05 -27.68 -6.67
N THR A 219 -0.78 -27.50 -5.64
CA THR A 219 -1.60 -26.29 -5.50
C THR A 219 -1.18 -25.54 -4.24
N ALA A 220 -0.77 -24.29 -4.39
CA ALA A 220 -0.29 -23.45 -3.29
C ALA A 220 -0.98 -22.08 -3.32
N ASP A 221 -0.88 -21.30 -2.24
CA ASP A 221 -1.36 -19.92 -2.24
C ASP A 221 -0.45 -18.97 -3.06
N ASP A 222 -0.91 -17.73 -3.23
CA ASP A 222 -0.23 -16.67 -4.00
C ASP A 222 1.12 -16.21 -3.42
N SER A 223 1.53 -16.72 -2.26
CA SER A 223 2.83 -16.46 -1.69
C SER A 223 3.91 -17.37 -2.27
N TRP A 224 3.55 -18.39 -3.04
CA TRP A 224 4.49 -19.30 -3.70
C TRP A 224 4.75 -18.87 -5.14
N SER A 225 5.97 -19.11 -5.62
CA SER A 225 6.37 -18.78 -6.99
C SER A 225 7.34 -19.83 -7.53
N LEU A 226 7.29 -20.10 -8.83
CA LEU A 226 8.25 -20.98 -9.51
C LEU A 226 9.69 -20.51 -9.26
N GLN A 227 10.59 -21.47 -9.05
CA GLN A 227 12.02 -21.25 -8.89
C GLN A 227 12.77 -22.12 -9.89
N ASP A 228 13.83 -21.60 -10.48
CA ASP A 228 14.60 -22.32 -11.51
C ASP A 228 15.89 -22.94 -10.96
N ASP A 229 16.25 -22.66 -9.70
CA ASP A 229 17.59 -22.86 -9.16
C ASP A 229 17.63 -23.52 -7.76
N LEU A 230 16.54 -24.16 -7.33
CA LEU A 230 16.51 -24.86 -6.04
C LEU A 230 17.23 -26.21 -6.08
N HIS A 231 17.09 -26.96 -7.18
CA HIS A 231 17.71 -28.27 -7.36
C HIS A 231 17.78 -28.62 -8.85
N ASP A 232 18.94 -29.09 -9.32
CA ASP A 232 19.21 -29.31 -10.75
C ASP A 232 18.33 -30.41 -11.38
N GLU A 233 17.92 -31.40 -10.56
CA GLU A 233 17.10 -32.53 -11.01
C GLU A 233 15.61 -32.41 -10.66
N ALA A 234 15.17 -31.27 -10.12
CA ALA A 234 13.77 -31.10 -9.71
C ALA A 234 12.82 -30.96 -10.90
N ASP A 235 11.78 -31.80 -10.93
CA ASP A 235 10.68 -31.72 -11.89
C ASP A 235 9.70 -30.59 -11.57
N LEU A 236 9.67 -30.13 -10.32
CA LEU A 236 8.95 -28.95 -9.89
C LEU A 236 9.69 -28.27 -8.74
N SER A 237 9.87 -26.96 -8.85
CA SER A 237 10.52 -26.13 -7.84
C SER A 237 9.69 -24.88 -7.59
N ILE A 238 9.23 -24.70 -6.36
CA ILE A 238 8.49 -23.49 -5.93
C ILE A 238 9.04 -22.99 -4.60
N GLY A 239 8.95 -21.68 -4.37
CA GLY A 239 9.47 -21.09 -3.15
C GLY A 239 9.09 -19.64 -2.94
N ASN A 240 9.47 -19.15 -1.77
CA ASN A 240 9.38 -17.76 -1.38
C ASN A 240 10.63 -17.37 -0.57
N MET A 241 11.51 -16.61 -1.22
CA MET A 241 12.77 -16.14 -0.62
C MET A 241 12.57 -15.23 0.60
N PHE A 242 11.48 -14.47 0.67
CA PHE A 242 11.22 -13.56 1.80
C PHE A 242 10.68 -14.31 3.02
N ALA A 243 9.80 -15.29 2.79
CA ALA A 243 9.30 -16.17 3.83
C ALA A 243 10.32 -17.25 4.22
N GLU A 244 11.31 -17.50 3.36
CA GLU A 244 12.33 -18.56 3.46
C GLU A 244 11.68 -19.94 3.58
N LYS A 245 10.79 -20.24 2.64
CA LYS A 245 10.10 -21.53 2.50
C LYS A 245 10.19 -21.99 1.06
N TYR A 246 10.44 -23.28 0.87
CA TYR A 246 10.77 -23.85 -0.43
C TYR A 246 10.22 -25.26 -0.53
N MET A 247 9.97 -25.67 -1.76
CA MET A 247 9.54 -27.01 -2.11
C MET A 247 10.18 -27.43 -3.43
N VAL A 248 10.66 -28.68 -3.47
CA VAL A 248 11.00 -29.37 -4.70
C VAL A 248 10.30 -30.71 -4.76
N VAL A 249 10.03 -31.16 -5.98
CA VAL A 249 9.56 -32.51 -6.26
C VAL A 249 10.53 -33.16 -7.22
N LEU A 250 11.05 -34.32 -6.83
CA LEU A 250 11.89 -35.19 -7.64
C LEU A 250 11.09 -36.44 -7.99
N THR A 251 11.11 -36.85 -9.25
CA THR A 251 10.41 -38.05 -9.72
C THR A 251 11.39 -39.02 -10.35
N GLN A 252 11.24 -40.30 -10.00
CA GLN A 252 12.05 -41.37 -10.56
C GLN A 252 11.12 -42.50 -11.05
N PRO A 253 11.29 -43.01 -12.27
CA PRO A 253 10.44 -44.08 -12.79
C PRO A 253 10.80 -45.40 -12.10
N LYS A 254 9.78 -46.23 -11.81
CA LYS A 254 9.99 -47.55 -11.19
C LYS A 254 10.82 -48.50 -12.05
N SER A 255 10.89 -48.25 -13.36
CA SER A 255 11.73 -49.02 -14.29
C SER A 255 13.23 -48.93 -14.00
N ASP A 256 13.66 -47.92 -13.24
CA ASP A 256 15.07 -47.73 -12.88
C ASP A 256 15.48 -48.60 -11.69
N PHE A 257 14.53 -49.30 -11.06
CA PHE A 257 14.71 -50.13 -9.87
C PHE A 257 14.43 -51.61 -10.14
N ASP A 258 14.91 -52.47 -9.24
CA ASP A 258 14.60 -53.89 -9.25
C ASP A 258 13.10 -54.14 -8.99
N ALA A 259 12.56 -55.24 -9.52
CA ALA A 259 11.12 -55.52 -9.49
C ALA A 259 10.55 -55.78 -8.08
N ASP A 260 11.40 -56.11 -7.10
CA ASP A 260 11.06 -56.28 -5.69
C ASP A 260 11.31 -55.02 -4.84
N PHE A 261 11.79 -53.93 -5.45
CA PHE A 261 12.02 -52.66 -4.79
C PHE A 261 10.71 -52.08 -4.25
N THR A 262 10.74 -51.63 -2.99
CA THR A 262 9.55 -51.14 -2.28
C THR A 262 9.64 -49.66 -1.93
N LEU A 263 8.51 -49.08 -1.51
CA LEU A 263 8.50 -47.72 -0.97
C LEU A 263 9.40 -47.57 0.26
N ASP A 264 9.47 -48.59 1.13
CA ASP A 264 10.35 -48.60 2.31
C ASP A 264 11.83 -48.53 1.89
N ASP A 265 12.21 -49.25 0.82
CA ASP A 265 13.56 -49.20 0.25
C ASP A 265 13.87 -47.82 -0.33
N PHE A 266 12.91 -47.23 -1.05
CA PHE A 266 13.03 -45.88 -1.60
C PHE A 266 13.21 -44.84 -0.48
N SER A 267 12.32 -44.83 0.51
CA SER A 267 12.41 -43.94 1.68
C SER A 267 13.71 -44.12 2.45
N GLY A 268 14.18 -45.37 2.57
CA GLY A 268 15.48 -45.68 3.18
C GLY A 268 16.66 -45.07 2.40
N GLN A 269 16.68 -45.18 1.07
CA GLN A 269 17.70 -44.54 0.23
C GLN A 269 17.65 -43.02 0.35
N VAL A 270 16.44 -42.45 0.32
CA VAL A 270 16.23 -41.01 0.48
C VAL A 270 16.76 -40.52 1.83
N VAL A 271 16.45 -41.20 2.94
CA VAL A 271 17.02 -40.86 4.26
C VAL A 271 18.54 -40.94 4.25
N ASN A 272 19.12 -41.97 3.64
CA ASN A 272 20.57 -42.15 3.55
C ASN A 272 21.27 -41.09 2.68
N SER A 273 20.55 -40.45 1.74
CA SER A 273 21.09 -39.37 0.91
C SER A 273 21.37 -38.08 1.71
N PHE A 274 20.70 -37.90 2.86
CA PHE A 274 20.94 -36.78 3.78
C PHE A 274 22.06 -37.14 4.75
N ALA A 275 23.29 -36.77 4.37
CA ALA A 275 24.53 -37.35 4.88
C ALA A 275 24.83 -37.13 6.38
N GLU A 276 24.21 -36.15 7.06
CA GLU A 276 24.67 -35.74 8.41
C GLU A 276 23.54 -35.32 9.39
N GLY A 277 22.27 -35.42 8.97
CA GLY A 277 21.11 -34.94 9.75
C GLY A 277 20.54 -35.95 10.74
N ARG A 278 19.90 -35.47 11.81
CA ARG A 278 19.08 -36.32 12.69
C ARG A 278 17.69 -36.51 12.07
N ALA A 279 17.53 -37.54 11.24
CA ALA A 279 16.22 -37.94 10.74
C ALA A 279 15.34 -38.44 11.90
N LEU A 280 14.11 -37.93 11.97
CA LEU A 280 13.05 -38.54 12.77
C LEU A 280 12.60 -39.85 12.09
N PRO A 281 11.98 -40.78 12.84
CA PRO A 281 11.48 -42.02 12.26
C PRO A 281 10.55 -41.76 11.07
N ILE A 282 10.70 -42.59 10.05
CA ILE A 282 9.76 -42.65 8.93
C ILE A 282 8.40 -43.10 9.48
N VAL A 283 7.36 -42.34 9.15
CA VAL A 283 5.98 -42.65 9.54
C VAL A 283 5.09 -42.71 8.30
N PRO A 284 4.10 -43.61 8.26
CA PRO A 284 3.09 -43.59 7.20
C PRO A 284 2.39 -42.23 7.15
N TYR A 285 2.27 -41.66 5.96
CA TYR A 285 1.56 -40.40 5.74
C TYR A 285 0.23 -40.69 5.02
N PRO A 286 -0.91 -40.19 5.52
CA PRO A 286 -2.21 -40.44 4.91
C PRO A 286 -2.43 -39.47 3.75
N PHE A 287 -1.78 -39.73 2.62
CA PHE A 287 -1.93 -38.93 1.41
C PHE A 287 -3.29 -39.17 0.75
N ASP A 288 -4.02 -38.08 0.43
CA ASP A 288 -5.32 -38.10 -0.28
C ASP A 288 -6.30 -39.20 0.17
N GLY A 289 -6.58 -39.28 1.48
CA GLY A 289 -7.52 -40.27 2.03
C GLY A 289 -7.07 -41.74 1.90
N GLY A 290 -5.79 -41.99 1.59
CA GLY A 290 -5.20 -43.32 1.44
C GLY A 290 -5.07 -43.81 -0.01
N MET A 291 -5.17 -42.93 -1.00
CA MET A 291 -5.06 -43.29 -2.42
C MET A 291 -3.66 -43.81 -2.79
N TYR A 292 -2.61 -43.20 -2.23
CA TYR A 292 -1.22 -43.59 -2.48
C TYR A 292 -0.57 -44.10 -1.20
N LYS A 293 0.32 -45.08 -1.35
CA LYS A 293 1.26 -45.39 -0.26
C LYS A 293 2.24 -44.25 -0.17
N SER A 294 2.39 -43.71 1.04
CA SER A 294 3.34 -42.65 1.28
C SER A 294 3.90 -42.71 2.68
N GLU A 295 5.12 -42.23 2.79
CA GLU A 295 5.89 -42.20 4.01
C GLU A 295 6.50 -40.81 4.18
N GLN A 296 6.54 -40.32 5.40
CA GLN A 296 7.07 -39.00 5.70
C GLN A 296 8.08 -39.08 6.84
N PHE A 297 9.11 -38.27 6.74
CA PHE A 297 10.02 -38.02 7.85
C PHE A 297 10.42 -36.54 7.88
N THR A 298 10.84 -36.09 9.05
CA THR A 298 11.41 -34.75 9.23
C THR A 298 12.87 -34.90 9.56
N PHE A 299 13.72 -34.06 9.00
CA PHE A 299 15.12 -33.99 9.41
C PHE A 299 15.55 -32.54 9.58
N VAL A 300 16.52 -32.32 10.46
CA VAL A 300 17.08 -31.00 10.74
C VAL A 300 18.57 -31.05 10.45
N GLU A 301 19.04 -30.09 9.68
CA GLU A 301 20.43 -29.97 9.25
C GLU A 301 20.93 -28.54 9.44
N ASN A 302 22.24 -28.37 9.58
CA ASN A 302 22.89 -27.07 9.55
C ASN A 302 23.56 -26.86 8.19
N VAL A 303 23.04 -25.92 7.41
CA VAL A 303 23.56 -25.57 6.08
C VAL A 303 24.12 -24.15 6.16
N ASP A 304 25.41 -23.98 5.93
CA ASP A 304 26.11 -22.69 5.94
C ASP A 304 25.87 -21.83 7.20
N GLY A 305 25.71 -22.48 8.37
CA GLY A 305 25.47 -21.82 9.65
C GLY A 305 23.99 -21.60 9.97
N TYR A 306 23.08 -21.95 9.07
CA TYR A 306 21.63 -21.86 9.26
C TYR A 306 21.05 -23.24 9.62
N SER A 307 20.24 -23.30 10.69
CA SER A 307 19.47 -24.50 10.97
C SER A 307 18.25 -24.54 10.06
N VAL A 308 18.17 -25.56 9.23
CA VAL A 308 17.09 -25.80 8.27
C VAL A 308 16.35 -27.06 8.68
N THR A 309 15.02 -27.00 8.68
CA THR A 309 14.16 -28.17 8.88
C THR A 309 13.54 -28.53 7.54
N TYR A 310 13.69 -29.80 7.18
CA TYR A 310 13.12 -30.40 6.00
C TYR A 310 12.03 -31.39 6.40
N LEU A 311 10.94 -31.37 5.65
CA LEU A 311 9.87 -32.35 5.71
C LEU A 311 9.83 -33.04 4.35
N VAL A 312 10.11 -34.34 4.35
CA VAL A 312 10.24 -35.14 3.14
C VAL A 312 9.15 -36.18 3.11
N THR A 313 8.44 -36.27 1.99
CA THR A 313 7.41 -37.27 1.76
C THR A 313 7.74 -38.07 0.50
N SER A 314 7.95 -39.37 0.69
CA SER A 314 8.04 -40.35 -0.39
C SER A 314 6.64 -40.80 -0.76
N ILE A 315 6.31 -40.79 -2.05
CA ILE A 315 5.00 -41.18 -2.57
C ILE A 315 5.20 -42.23 -3.66
N GLU A 316 4.49 -43.35 -3.54
CA GLU A 316 4.47 -44.39 -4.57
C GLU A 316 3.21 -44.24 -5.43
N THR A 317 3.39 -43.94 -6.73
CA THR A 317 2.33 -43.98 -7.74
C THR A 317 2.44 -45.28 -8.56
N GLU A 318 1.63 -45.46 -9.60
CA GLU A 318 1.65 -46.69 -10.41
C GLU A 318 3.01 -46.91 -11.09
N GLU A 319 3.54 -45.86 -11.73
CA GLU A 319 4.74 -45.95 -12.56
C GLU A 319 5.99 -45.28 -11.97
N HIS A 320 5.85 -44.45 -10.93
CA HIS A 320 6.95 -43.64 -10.41
C HIS A 320 7.01 -43.66 -8.87
N TYR A 321 8.21 -43.36 -8.35
CA TYR A 321 8.39 -42.88 -6.99
C TYR A 321 8.60 -41.36 -7.04
N HIS A 322 7.92 -40.64 -6.16
CA HIS A 322 8.07 -39.20 -6.02
C HIS A 322 8.62 -38.87 -4.64
N GLN A 323 9.54 -37.91 -4.60
CA GLN A 323 10.07 -37.34 -3.38
C GLN A 323 9.67 -35.86 -3.33
N VAL A 324 8.73 -35.55 -2.44
CA VAL A 324 8.33 -34.18 -2.15
C VAL A 324 9.14 -33.68 -0.97
N ILE A 325 9.99 -32.69 -1.19
CA ILE A 325 10.85 -32.09 -0.17
C ILE A 325 10.38 -30.67 0.06
N VAL A 326 9.98 -30.33 1.28
CA VAL A 326 9.69 -28.95 1.67
C VAL A 326 10.59 -28.54 2.83
N TRP A 327 11.08 -27.31 2.82
CA TRP A 327 11.99 -26.85 3.88
C TRP A 327 11.86 -25.38 4.20
N THR A 328 12.28 -25.04 5.41
CA THR A 328 12.36 -23.68 5.94
C THR A 328 13.37 -23.61 7.09
N LEU A 329 13.66 -22.42 7.58
CA LEU A 329 14.48 -22.26 8.79
C LEU A 329 13.82 -22.94 9.99
N ALA A 330 14.62 -23.59 10.83
CA ALA A 330 14.13 -24.37 11.97
C ALA A 330 13.26 -23.54 12.94
N GLU A 331 13.59 -22.27 13.15
CA GLU A 331 12.81 -21.35 13.97
C GLU A 331 11.43 -20.99 13.37
N LYS A 332 11.27 -21.13 12.06
CA LYS A 332 10.01 -20.86 11.33
C LYS A 332 9.16 -22.12 11.17
N TYR A 333 9.75 -23.30 11.31
CA TYR A 333 9.11 -24.58 11.03
C TYR A 333 7.78 -24.76 11.76
N GLU A 334 7.74 -24.58 13.09
CA GLU A 334 6.49 -24.79 13.86
C GLU A 334 5.34 -23.87 13.40
N ARG A 335 5.65 -22.66 12.94
CA ARG A 335 4.64 -21.73 12.41
C ARG A 335 4.17 -22.11 11.00
N LEU A 336 5.09 -22.60 10.16
CA LEU A 336 4.80 -22.92 8.76
C LEU A 336 4.39 -24.38 8.54
N LYS A 337 4.53 -25.25 9.55
CA LYS A 337 4.31 -26.69 9.44
C LYS A 337 2.95 -27.06 8.86
N GLN A 338 1.89 -26.37 9.28
CA GLN A 338 0.55 -26.61 8.75
C GLN A 338 0.51 -26.31 7.24
N GLU A 339 0.99 -25.13 6.85
CA GLU A 339 1.04 -24.69 5.46
C GLU A 339 1.86 -25.64 4.58
N LEU A 340 3.06 -26.05 5.05
CA LEU A 340 3.92 -27.00 4.36
C LEU A 340 3.26 -28.38 4.22
N THR A 341 2.50 -28.82 5.21
CA THR A 341 1.77 -30.09 5.17
C THR A 341 0.59 -30.03 4.20
N GLU A 342 -0.16 -28.92 4.18
CA GLU A 342 -1.23 -28.67 3.21
C GLU A 342 -0.70 -28.61 1.79
N LEU A 343 0.47 -28.00 1.60
CA LEU A 343 1.17 -27.96 0.32
C LEU A 343 1.55 -29.36 -0.18
N ILE A 344 2.17 -30.19 0.66
CA ILE A 344 2.47 -31.59 0.33
C ILE A 344 1.18 -32.32 -0.05
N ALA A 345 0.13 -32.21 0.77
CA ALA A 345 -1.15 -32.88 0.55
C ALA A 345 -1.85 -32.45 -0.76
N SER A 346 -1.49 -31.30 -1.32
CA SER A 346 -2.03 -30.80 -2.59
C SER A 346 -1.40 -31.47 -3.83
N PHE A 347 -0.32 -32.24 -3.66
CA PHE A 347 0.32 -32.96 -4.77
C PHE A 347 -0.68 -33.95 -5.39
N GLN A 348 -0.82 -33.91 -6.71
CA GLN A 348 -1.71 -34.80 -7.45
C GLN A 348 -1.08 -35.12 -8.80
N PRO A 349 -1.27 -36.32 -9.35
CA PRO A 349 -1.02 -36.53 -10.77
C PRO A 349 -1.85 -35.54 -11.59
N ALA A 350 -1.24 -34.89 -12.57
CA ALA A 350 -1.90 -33.97 -13.45
C ALA A 350 -2.81 -34.81 -14.34
N ALA A 351 -4.11 -34.46 -14.37
CA ALA A 351 -5.12 -35.25 -15.03
C ALA A 351 -4.80 -35.45 -16.51
N THR A 352 -4.24 -36.61 -16.85
CA THR A 352 -4.36 -37.21 -18.18
C THR A 352 -4.54 -38.72 -18.00
N GLU A 353 -5.78 -39.14 -17.76
CA GLU A 353 -6.39 -40.36 -18.33
C GLU A 353 -7.87 -40.44 -17.90
N SER A 354 -8.70 -39.51 -18.39
CA SER A 354 -10.06 -39.90 -18.76
C SER A 354 -9.96 -40.51 -20.17
N ALA A 355 -9.63 -41.80 -20.23
CA ALA A 355 -9.81 -42.62 -21.41
C ALA A 355 -11.30 -42.92 -21.64
#